data_AF-A0A9N9DR83-F1
#
_entry.id   AF-A0A9N9DR83-F1
#
_cell.length_a   1.000
_cell.length_b   1.000
_cell.length_c   1.000
_cell.angle_alpha   90.00
_cell.angle_beta   90.00
_cell.angle_gamma   90.00
#
_symmetry.space_group_name_H-M   'P 1'
#
loop_
_entity.id
_entity.type
_entity.pdbx_description
1 polymer ?
#
loop_
_entity_poly.entity_id
_entity_poly.type
_entity_poly.pdbx_seq_one_letter_code
_entity_poly.pdbx_strand_id
1 'polypeptide(L)'
;RAGKPGAAITYFTKDDAPYLKSIVNVIKESGCEVPDWMLQLKNPSQDSKKKLRRKPIERKSINTRSKYDLFKIKHKRELIEASKKRKLQQKK
;
A
#
# COMPACT_ATOMS: atom_id res chain seq x y z
N ARG A 1 -6.25 -27.90 -0.07
CA ARG A 1 -6.64 -28.24 1.33
C ARG A 1 -7.46 -29.53 1.33
N ALA A 2 -7.47 -30.28 2.44
CA ALA A 2 -8.15 -31.59 2.55
C ALA A 2 -7.72 -32.57 1.43
N GLY A 3 -6.42 -32.78 1.27
CA GLY A 3 -5.85 -33.62 0.21
C GLY A 3 -5.84 -33.01 -1.20
N LYS A 4 -6.53 -31.89 -1.43
CA LYS A 4 -6.55 -31.22 -2.74
C LYS A 4 -5.36 -30.27 -2.94
N PRO A 5 -4.74 -30.22 -4.13
CA PRO A 5 -3.76 -29.22 -4.48
C PRO A 5 -4.39 -27.81 -4.49
N GLY A 6 -3.56 -26.80 -4.26
CA GLY A 6 -3.95 -25.39 -4.38
C GLY A 6 -2.89 -24.64 -5.17
N ALA A 7 -3.30 -23.60 -5.89
CA ALA A 7 -2.42 -22.70 -6.61
C ALA A 7 -2.49 -21.30 -5.99
N ALA A 8 -1.36 -20.61 -5.92
CA ALA A 8 -1.26 -19.22 -5.48
C ALA A 8 -0.59 -18.41 -6.59
N ILE A 9 -1.30 -17.38 -7.07
CA ILE A 9 -0.80 -16.47 -8.11
C ILE A 9 -0.56 -15.12 -7.43
N THR A 10 0.67 -14.65 -7.48
CA THR A 10 1.08 -13.39 -6.86
C THR A 10 1.60 -12.45 -7.95
N TYR A 11 0.94 -11.30 -8.10
CA TYR A 11 1.45 -10.23 -8.95
C TYR A 11 2.39 -9.33 -8.15
N PHE A 12 3.47 -8.90 -8.79
CA PHE A 12 4.43 -7.97 -8.23
C PHE A 12 4.84 -6.94 -9.29
N THR A 13 5.33 -5.81 -8.82
CA THR A 13 5.83 -4.71 -9.64
C THR A 13 7.31 -4.46 -9.37
N LYS A 14 7.91 -3.55 -10.13
CA LYS A 14 9.30 -3.13 -9.89
C LYS A 14 9.50 -2.50 -8.50
N ASP A 15 8.46 -1.87 -7.95
CA ASP A 15 8.50 -1.24 -6.63
C ASP A 15 8.59 -2.28 -5.49
N ASP A 16 8.21 -3.53 -5.76
CA ASP A 16 8.23 -4.62 -4.78
C ASP A 16 9.59 -5.34 -4.70
N ALA A 17 10.48 -5.08 -5.65
CA ALA A 17 11.83 -5.67 -5.72
C ALA A 17 12.60 -5.76 -4.38
N PRO A 18 12.64 -4.72 -3.51
CA PRO A 18 13.35 -4.82 -2.23
C PRO A 18 12.75 -5.86 -1.28
N TYR A 19 11.47 -6.20 -1.41
CA TYR A 19 10.78 -7.16 -0.55
C TYR A 19 10.75 -8.58 -1.16
N LEU A 20 10.77 -8.68 -2.49
CA LEU A 20 10.74 -9.95 -3.22
C LEU A 20 11.84 -10.91 -2.78
N LYS A 21 13.05 -10.42 -2.50
CA LYS A 21 14.18 -11.27 -2.09
C LYS A 21 13.88 -12.13 -0.85
N SER A 22 13.06 -11.63 0.08
CA SER A 22 12.65 -12.40 1.27
C SER A 22 11.70 -13.56 0.92
N ILE A 23 10.85 -13.37 -0.07
CA ILE A 23 9.87 -14.36 -0.53
C ILE A 23 10.55 -15.38 -1.44
N VAL A 24 11.49 -14.94 -2.28
CA VAL A 24 12.25 -15.79 -3.22
C VAL A 24 12.94 -16.96 -2.51
N ASN A 25 13.56 -16.71 -1.35
CA ASN A 25 14.19 -17.78 -0.58
C ASN A 25 13.16 -18.82 -0.12
N VAL A 26 11.99 -18.38 0.36
CA VAL A 26 10.90 -19.27 0.77
C VAL A 26 10.35 -20.07 -0.41
N ILE A 27 10.19 -19.44 -1.59
CA ILE A 27 9.73 -20.12 -2.82
C ILE A 27 10.74 -21.21 -3.21
N LYS A 28 12.04 -20.91 -3.18
CA LYS A 28 13.10 -21.87 -3.48
C LYS A 28 13.13 -23.03 -2.48
N GLU A 29 13.04 -22.75 -1.18
CA GLU A 29 12.97 -23.77 -0.12
C GLU A 29 11.72 -24.64 -0.22
N SER A 30 10.63 -24.08 -0.77
CA SER A 30 9.39 -24.81 -1.03
C SER A 30 9.47 -25.70 -2.29
N GLY A 31 10.60 -25.74 -2.98
CA GLY A 31 10.80 -26.56 -4.18
C GLY A 31 10.19 -25.99 -5.46
N CYS A 32 9.81 -24.71 -5.46
CA CYS A 32 9.30 -24.04 -6.65
C CYS A 32 10.45 -23.44 -7.48
N GLU A 33 10.30 -23.42 -8.80
CA GLU A 33 11.25 -22.74 -9.68
C GLU A 33 11.18 -21.22 -9.49
N VAL A 34 12.36 -20.61 -9.34
CA VAL A 34 12.54 -19.18 -9.26
C VAL A 34 13.51 -18.75 -10.36
N PRO A 35 13.12 -17.83 -11.26
CA PRO A 35 14.02 -17.17 -12.20
C PRO A 35 15.30 -16.63 -11.57
N ASP A 36 16.43 -16.77 -12.27
CA ASP A 36 17.76 -16.42 -11.75
C ASP A 36 17.90 -14.94 -11.37
N TRP A 37 17.30 -14.04 -12.16
CA TRP A 37 17.33 -12.60 -11.87
C TRP A 37 16.71 -12.26 -10.50
N MET A 38 15.73 -13.05 -10.02
CA MET A 38 15.14 -12.87 -8.69
C MET A 38 16.09 -13.34 -7.57
N LEU A 39 16.94 -14.33 -7.85
CA LEU A 39 17.99 -14.76 -6.92
C LEU A 39 19.10 -13.71 -6.80
N GLN A 40 19.32 -12.90 -7.83
CA GLN A 40 20.31 -11.83 -7.83
C GLN A 40 19.81 -10.52 -7.17
N LEU A 41 18.54 -10.46 -6.75
CA LEU A 41 17.99 -9.27 -6.08
C LEU A 41 18.73 -8.96 -4.77
N LYS A 42 18.93 -7.66 -4.53
CA LYS A 42 19.57 -7.15 -3.32
C LYS A 42 18.70 -7.42 -2.09
N ASN A 43 19.33 -7.85 -1.01
CA ASN A 43 18.65 -8.02 0.27
C ASN A 43 18.13 -6.68 0.80
N PRO A 44 16.91 -6.63 1.38
CA PRO A 44 16.43 -5.42 2.03
C PRO A 44 17.31 -5.07 3.24
N SER A 45 17.56 -3.78 3.43
CA SER A 45 18.31 -3.26 4.57
C SER A 45 17.64 -3.67 5.89
N GLN A 46 18.45 -3.84 6.95
CA GLN A 46 17.94 -4.13 8.30
C GLN A 46 16.95 -3.07 8.79
N ASP A 47 17.17 -1.80 8.41
CA ASP A 47 16.25 -0.71 8.73
C ASP A 47 14.90 -0.87 8.00
N SER A 48 14.92 -1.20 6.71
CA SER A 48 13.70 -1.46 5.93
C SER A 48 12.91 -2.64 6.51
N LYS A 49 13.59 -3.72 6.91
CA LYS A 49 12.96 -4.86 7.60
C LYS A 49 12.35 -4.44 8.94
N LYS A 50 13.06 -3.63 9.73
CA LYS A 50 12.58 -3.11 11.02
C LYS A 50 11.36 -2.21 10.86
N LYS A 51 11.35 -1.35 9.84
CA LYS A 51 10.20 -0.50 9.49
C LYS A 51 8.98 -1.34 9.11
N LEU A 52 9.16 -2.33 8.22
CA LEU A 52 8.07 -3.20 7.78
C LEU A 52 7.47 -4.04 8.92
N ARG A 53 8.31 -4.52 9.85
CA ARG A 53 7.85 -5.21 11.07
C ARG A 53 7.04 -4.33 12.00
N ARG A 54 7.35 -3.03 12.05
CA ARG A 54 6.65 -2.07 12.92
C ARG A 54 5.33 -1.60 12.33
N LYS A 55 5.31 -1.32 11.03
CA LYS A 55 4.13 -0.81 10.33
C LYS A 55 4.10 -1.37 8.90
N PRO A 56 2.94 -1.84 8.43
CA PRO A 56 2.78 -2.22 7.02
C PRO A 56 2.98 -1.01 6.10
N ILE A 57 3.27 -1.29 4.83
CA ILE A 57 3.40 -0.24 3.80
C ILE A 57 2.10 0.56 3.71
N GLU A 58 2.22 1.88 3.57
CA GLU A 58 1.06 2.75 3.43
C GLU A 58 0.36 2.49 2.10
N ARG A 59 -0.88 2.05 2.18
CA ARG A 59 -1.74 1.86 1.02
C ARG A 59 -2.51 3.13 0.70
N LYS A 60 -2.65 3.44 -0.58
CA LYS A 60 -3.57 4.48 -1.04
C LYS A 60 -5.01 4.08 -0.69
N SER A 61 -5.81 5.05 -0.27
CA SER A 61 -7.24 4.82 -0.06
C SER A 61 -7.91 4.57 -1.41
N ILE A 62 -8.73 3.52 -1.48
CA ILE A 62 -9.51 3.21 -2.69
C ILE A 62 -10.75 4.10 -2.65
N ASN A 63 -10.87 4.99 -3.63
CA ASN A 63 -12.01 5.87 -3.76
C ASN A 63 -12.44 5.91 -5.23
N THR A 64 -13.74 5.79 -5.48
CA THR A 64 -14.33 5.90 -6.81
C THR A 64 -14.22 7.33 -7.38
N ARG A 65 -14.08 8.34 -6.52
CA ARG A 65 -13.98 9.74 -6.91
C ARG A 65 -12.53 10.13 -7.19
N SER A 66 -12.33 10.96 -8.21
CA SER A 66 -11.01 11.49 -8.54
C SER A 66 -10.49 12.41 -7.41
N LYS A 67 -9.16 12.58 -7.33
CA LYS A 67 -8.56 13.53 -6.37
C LYS A 67 -9.07 14.96 -6.58
N TYR A 68 -9.33 15.34 -7.83
CA TYR A 68 -9.86 16.64 -8.19
C TYR A 68 -11.26 16.85 -7.58
N ASP A 69 -12.16 15.87 -7.75
CA ASP A 69 -13.52 15.94 -7.19
C ASP A 69 -13.48 15.99 -5.67
N LEU A 70 -12.62 15.19 -5.05
CA LEU A 70 -12.42 15.20 -3.60
C LEU A 70 -11.97 16.56 -3.10
N PHE A 71 -11.04 17.22 -3.80
CA PHE A 71 -10.57 18.56 -3.47
C PHE A 71 -11.69 19.59 -3.60
N LYS A 72 -12.47 19.55 -4.68
CA LYS A 72 -13.61 20.45 -4.91
C LYS A 72 -14.69 20.31 -3.82
N ILE A 73 -15.00 19.08 -3.43
CA ILE A 73 -15.97 18.79 -2.35
C ILE A 73 -15.44 19.32 -1.02
N LYS A 74 -14.17 19.08 -0.71
CA LYS A 74 -13.52 19.57 0.51
C LYS A 74 -13.57 21.09 0.57
N HIS A 75 -13.18 21.77 -0.51
CA HIS A 75 -13.20 23.23 -0.59
C HIS A 75 -14.61 23.81 -0.39
N LYS A 76 -15.63 23.21 -1.03
CA LYS A 76 -17.03 23.62 -0.83
C LYS A 76 -17.46 23.48 0.63
N ARG A 77 -17.07 22.39 1.31
CA ARG A 77 -17.37 22.18 2.74
C ARG A 77 -16.71 23.25 3.61
N GLU A 78 -15.44 23.54 3.37
CA GLU A 78 -14.69 24.57 4.11
C GLU A 78 -15.31 25.97 3.95
N LEU A 79 -15.72 26.34 2.73
CA LEU A 79 -16.41 27.61 2.48
C LEU A 79 -17.74 27.72 3.25
N ILE A 80 -18.53 26.63 3.27
CA ILE A 80 -19.81 26.59 3.99
C ILE A 80 -19.58 26.71 5.49
N GLU A 81 -18.61 25.97 6.04
CA GLU A 81 -18.26 26.04 7.47
C GLU A 81 -17.76 27.43 7.87
N ALA A 82 -16.92 28.06 7.06
CA ALA A 82 -16.44 29.42 7.30
C ALA A 82 -17.60 30.43 7.28
N SER A 83 -18.54 30.29 6.33
CA SER A 83 -19.74 31.12 6.26
C SER A 83 -20.63 30.96 7.51
N LYS A 84 -20.85 29.70 7.95
CA LYS A 84 -21.61 29.41 9.18
C LYS A 84 -20.96 30.02 10.42
N LYS A 85 -19.63 29.90 10.57
CA LYS A 85 -18.88 30.49 11.69
C LYS A 85 -19.02 32.02 11.74
N ARG A 86 -18.89 32.71 10.59
CA ARG A 86 -19.06 34.17 10.51
C ARG A 86 -20.46 34.61 10.93
N LYS A 87 -21.50 33.91 10.49
CA LYS A 87 -22.89 34.21 10.90
C LYS A 87 -23.12 34.01 12.39
N LEU A 88 -22.51 32.99 13.00
CA LEU A 88 -22.62 32.75 14.44
C LEU A 88 -21.93 33.86 15.24
N GLN A 89 -20.78 34.35 14.77
CA GLN A 89 -20.05 35.46 15.38
C GLN A 89 -20.82 36.79 15.29
N GLN A 90 -21.56 37.04 14.20
CA GLN A 90 -22.42 38.22 14.06
C GLN A 90 -23.70 38.17 14.89
N LYS A 91 -24.09 36.99 15.38
CA LYS A 91 -25.27 36.80 16.25
C LYS A 91 -24.94 36.85 17.75
N LYS A 92 -23.66 36.86 18.11
CA LYS A 92 -23.18 37.15 19.46
C LYS A 92 -22.96 38.64 19.62
#